data_AF-A0A382VPX5-F1
#
_entry.id   AF-A0A382VPX5-F1
#
_cell.length_a   1.000
_cell.length_b   1.000
_cell.length_c   1.000
_cell.angle_alpha   90.00
_cell.angle_beta   90.00
_cell.angle_gamma   90.00
#
_symmetry.space_group_name_H-M   'P 1'
#
loop_
_entity.id
_entity.type
_entity.pdbx_description
1 polymer ?
#
loop_
_entity_poly.entity_id
_entity_poly.type
_entity_poly.pdbx_seq_one_letter_code
_entity_poly.pdbx_strand_id
1 'polypeptide(L)'
;TDVPLLQDAMEKRVLLASPVNLLALLWSVARGWQEARIAENARHIADLGEDLYGRMGKVLEHLGKTGRGLDQAVRSYNELIGSVEGRLLVTLRRFPELGVGTDDLDSPAELETLPRTPEVHEGPDA
;
A
#
# COMPACT_ATOMS: atom_id res chain seq x y z
N THR A 1 14.34 -59.02 -23.23
CA THR A 1 13.88 -57.73 -23.77
C THR A 1 14.32 -57.71 -25.22
N ASP A 2 13.41 -58.02 -26.15
CA ASP A 2 13.77 -58.13 -27.55
C ASP A 2 13.73 -56.73 -28.20
N VAL A 3 14.89 -56.26 -28.64
CA VAL A 3 15.12 -54.89 -29.15
C VAL A 3 14.28 -54.57 -30.40
N PRO A 4 14.09 -55.49 -31.37
CA PRO A 4 13.29 -55.22 -32.57
C PRO A 4 11.82 -54.96 -32.25
N LEU A 5 11.27 -55.63 -31.24
CA LEU A 5 9.87 -55.48 -30.84
C LEU A 5 9.60 -54.14 -30.17
N LEU A 6 10.60 -53.63 -29.43
CA LEU A 6 10.53 -52.30 -28.82
C LEU A 6 10.61 -51.20 -29.89
N GLN A 7 11.45 -51.36 -30.91
CA GLN A 7 11.58 -50.42 -32.01
C GLN A 7 10.29 -50.33 -32.85
N ASP A 8 9.69 -51.46 -33.23
CA ASP A 8 8.41 -51.49 -33.96
C ASP A 8 7.26 -50.86 -33.14
N ALA A 9 7.23 -51.10 -31.82
CA ALA A 9 6.25 -50.49 -30.93
C ALA A 9 6.43 -48.96 -30.85
N MET A 10 7.67 -48.47 -30.74
CA MET A 10 7.97 -47.03 -30.73
C MET A 10 7.58 -46.34 -32.05
N GLU A 11 7.85 -46.95 -33.20
CA GLU A 11 7.42 -46.44 -34.51
C GLU A 11 5.90 -46.30 -34.61
N LYS A 12 5.16 -47.22 -33.98
CA LYS A 12 3.69 -47.19 -33.90
C LYS A 12 3.14 -46.35 -32.75
N ARG A 13 3.99 -45.63 -32.00
CA ARG A 13 3.63 -44.86 -30.79
C ARG A 13 2.96 -45.71 -29.69
N VAL A 14 3.30 -47.00 -29.62
CA VAL A 14 2.84 -47.93 -28.60
C VAL A 14 3.98 -48.17 -27.61
N LEU A 15 3.76 -47.87 -26.33
CA LEU A 15 4.72 -48.20 -25.28
C LEU A 15 4.36 -49.54 -24.62
N LEU A 16 5.29 -50.48 -24.62
CA LEU A 16 5.21 -51.68 -23.79
C LEU A 16 5.48 -51.29 -22.33
N ALA A 17 4.41 -51.05 -21.58
CA ALA A 17 4.48 -50.67 -20.17
C ALA A 17 4.19 -51.87 -19.27
N SER A 18 5.08 -52.12 -18.30
CA SER A 18 4.71 -52.87 -17.11
C SER A 18 3.80 -51.99 -16.24
N PRO A 19 2.99 -52.57 -15.31
CA PRO A 19 2.15 -51.78 -14.40
C PRO A 19 2.93 -50.69 -13.65
N VAL A 20 4.20 -50.94 -13.31
CA VAL A 20 5.10 -49.98 -12.65
C VAL A 20 5.48 -48.82 -13.58
N ASN A 21 5.83 -49.11 -14.84
CA ASN A 21 6.22 -48.08 -15.80
C ASN A 21 5.03 -47.19 -16.19
N LEU A 22 3.83 -47.76 -16.33
CA LEU A 22 2.62 -46.97 -16.56
C LEU A 22 2.35 -46.01 -15.39
N LEU A 23 2.43 -46.50 -14.15
CA LEU A 23 2.24 -45.68 -12.97
C LEU A 23 3.28 -44.54 -12.90
N ALA A 24 4.54 -44.83 -13.23
CA ALA A 24 5.60 -43.82 -13.26
C ALA A 24 5.32 -42.71 -14.30
N LEU A 25 4.86 -43.07 -15.50
CA LEU A 25 4.51 -42.11 -16.55
C LEU A 25 3.30 -41.25 -16.15
N LEU A 26 2.25 -41.86 -15.60
CA LEU A 26 1.08 -41.14 -15.10
C LEU A 26 1.46 -40.17 -13.97
N TRP A 27 2.33 -40.58 -13.06
CA TRP A 27 2.82 -39.69 -12.00
C TRP A 27 3.68 -38.54 -12.55
N SER A 28 4.47 -38.79 -13.61
CA SER A 28 5.20 -37.73 -14.31
C SER A 28 4.26 -36.71 -14.97
N VAL A 29 3.18 -37.17 -15.62
CA VAL A 29 2.18 -36.28 -16.21
C VAL A 29 1.46 -35.47 -15.13
N ALA A 30 1.04 -36.12 -14.04
CA ALA A 30 0.39 -35.46 -12.91
C ALA A 30 1.30 -34.38 -12.28
N ARG A 31 2.60 -34.65 -12.15
CA ARG A 31 3.59 -33.66 -11.70
C ARG A 31 3.75 -32.51 -12.71
N GLY A 32 3.81 -32.82 -14.01
CA GLY A 32 3.88 -31.78 -15.05
C GLY A 32 2.69 -30.82 -15.02
N TRP A 33 1.47 -31.31 -14.76
CA TRP A 33 0.31 -30.43 -14.57
C TRP A 33 0.38 -29.59 -13.30
N GLN A 34 0.90 -30.15 -12.20
CA GLN A 34 1.10 -29.39 -10.97
C GLN A 34 2.14 -28.27 -11.17
N GLU A 35 3.26 -28.57 -11.84
CA GLU A 35 4.29 -27.58 -12.18
C GLU A 35 3.73 -26.48 -13.09
N ALA A 36 2.96 -26.84 -14.12
CA ALA A 36 2.32 -25.86 -15.01
C ALA A 36 1.37 -24.92 -14.24
N ARG A 37 0.56 -25.46 -13.32
CA ARG A 37 -0.34 -24.66 -12.46
C ARG A 37 0.43 -23.72 -11.54
N ILE A 38 1.55 -24.16 -10.96
CA ILE A 38 2.40 -23.32 -10.11
C ILE A 38 2.99 -22.17 -10.93
N ALA A 39 3.51 -22.46 -12.13
CA ALA A 39 4.07 -21.45 -13.01
C ALA A 39 3.02 -20.43 -13.48
N GLU A 40 1.81 -20.88 -13.79
CA GLU A 40 0.68 -20.00 -14.13
C GLU A 40 0.29 -19.09 -12.97
N ASN A 41 0.13 -19.66 -11.76
CA ASN A 41 -0.18 -18.87 -10.57
C ASN A 41 0.92 -17.86 -10.23
N ALA A 42 2.20 -18.23 -10.37
CA ALA A 42 3.31 -17.31 -10.13
C ALA A 42 3.27 -16.10 -11.05
N ARG A 43 2.91 -16.30 -12.32
CA ARG A 43 2.73 -15.22 -13.29
C ARG A 43 1.53 -14.33 -12.94
N HIS A 44 0.38 -14.91 -12.58
CA HIS A 44 -0.76 -14.12 -12.11
C HIS A 44 -0.44 -13.31 -10.85
N ILE A 45 0.35 -13.86 -9.91
CA ILE A 45 0.80 -13.14 -8.72
C ILE A 45 1.72 -11.98 -9.10
N ALA A 46 2.62 -12.16 -10.06
CA ALA A 46 3.49 -11.10 -10.55
C ALA A 46 2.68 -9.96 -11.19
N ASP A 47 1.72 -10.29 -12.06
CA ASP A 47 0.86 -9.31 -12.72
C ASP A 47 0.02 -8.50 -11.69
N LEU A 48 -0.55 -9.19 -10.69
CA LEU A 48 -1.25 -8.56 -9.56
C LEU A 48 -0.32 -7.69 -8.72
N GLY A 49 0.93 -8.13 -8.51
CA GLY A 49 1.95 -7.38 -7.79
C GLY A 49 2.29 -6.07 -8.48
N GLU A 50 2.43 -6.07 -9.82
CA GLU A 50 2.71 -4.87 -10.60
C GLU A 50 1.55 -3.86 -10.54
N ASP A 51 0.30 -4.32 -10.71
CA ASP A 51 -0.89 -3.46 -10.57
C ASP A 51 -1.00 -2.88 -9.15
N LEU A 52 -0.80 -3.71 -8.12
CA LEU A 52 -0.82 -3.25 -6.73
C LEU A 52 0.26 -2.19 -6.46
N TYR A 53 1.48 -2.41 -6.95
CA TYR A 53 2.57 -1.45 -6.79
C TYR A 53 2.22 -0.10 -7.44
N GLY A 54 1.67 -0.12 -8.66
CA GLY A 54 1.19 1.09 -9.35
C GLY A 54 0.09 1.82 -8.56
N ARG A 55 -0.90 1.09 -8.03
CA ARG A 55 -1.97 1.66 -7.19
C ARG A 55 -1.42 2.26 -5.89
N MET A 56 -0.46 1.60 -5.25
CA MET A 56 0.16 2.12 -4.03
C MET A 56 0.88 3.45 -4.29
N GLY A 57 1.56 3.58 -5.43
CA GLY A 57 2.14 4.86 -5.85
C GLY A 57 1.11 5.99 -5.91
N LYS A 58 -0.10 5.71 -6.43
CA LYS A 58 -1.20 6.68 -6.42
C LYS A 58 -1.70 6.99 -5.02
N VAL A 59 -1.82 6.02 -4.13
CA VAL A 59 -2.21 6.26 -2.73
C VAL A 59 -1.21 7.20 -2.04
N LEU A 60 0.09 6.94 -2.20
CA LEU A 60 1.15 7.78 -1.63
C LEU A 60 1.12 9.22 -2.19
N GLU A 61 0.84 9.38 -3.49
CA GLU A 61 0.66 10.69 -4.12
C GLU A 61 -0.48 11.49 -3.46
N HIS A 62 -1.64 10.85 -3.26
CA HIS A 62 -2.79 11.47 -2.59
C HIS A 62 -2.49 11.78 -1.12
N LEU A 63 -1.83 10.87 -0.41
CA LEU A 63 -1.42 11.07 0.97
C LEU A 63 -0.50 12.30 1.11
N GLY A 64 0.47 12.44 0.20
CA GLY A 64 1.34 13.62 0.17
C GLY A 64 0.58 14.92 -0.12
N LYS A 65 -0.42 14.90 -1.02
CA LYS A 65 -1.30 16.07 -1.28
C LYS A 65 -2.10 16.44 -0.03
N THR A 66 -2.70 15.46 0.63
CA THR A 66 -3.47 15.65 1.87
C THR A 66 -2.59 16.22 2.99
N GLY A 67 -1.37 15.69 3.16
CA GLY A 67 -0.43 16.18 4.16
C GLY A 67 -0.09 17.67 3.98
N ARG A 68 0.13 18.12 2.74
CA ARG A 68 0.36 19.55 2.44
C ARG A 68 -0.86 20.42 2.73
N GLY A 69 -2.06 19.94 2.40
CA GLY A 69 -3.31 20.65 2.71
C GLY A 69 -3.51 20.84 4.22
N LEU A 70 -3.19 19.80 5.00
CA LEU A 70 -3.27 19.86 6.46
C LEU A 70 -2.22 20.82 7.04
N ASP A 71 -0.97 20.79 6.56
CA ASP A 71 0.07 21.74 6.98
C ASP A 71 -0.37 23.20 6.72
N GLN A 72 -0.93 23.47 5.55
CA GLN A 72 -1.45 24.81 5.24
C GLN A 72 -2.61 25.21 6.15
N ALA A 73 -3.56 24.30 6.43
CA ALA A 73 -4.67 24.57 7.33
C ALA A 73 -4.20 24.89 8.76
N VAL A 74 -3.22 24.13 9.25
CA VAL A 74 -2.61 24.37 10.57
C VAL A 74 -1.90 25.73 10.61
N ARG A 75 -1.14 26.10 9.58
CA ARG A 75 -0.50 27.42 9.51
C ARG A 75 -1.53 28.56 9.53
N SER A 76 -2.57 28.47 8.71
CA SER A 76 -3.62 29.49 8.67
C SER A 76 -4.41 29.58 9.98
N TYR A 77 -4.63 28.45 10.66
CA TYR A 77 -5.20 28.45 12.00
C TYR A 77 -4.29 29.18 13.01
N ASN A 78 -2.99 28.88 13.01
CA ASN A 78 -2.02 29.52 13.91
C ASN A 78 -1.92 31.04 13.66
N GLU A 79 -1.93 31.47 12.40
CA GLU A 79 -1.97 32.90 12.03
C GLU A 79 -3.23 33.61 12.56
N LEU A 80 -4.40 32.95 12.45
CA LEU A 80 -5.65 33.47 12.98
C LEU A 80 -5.58 33.65 14.50
N ILE A 81 -5.11 32.64 15.23
CA ILE A 81 -4.95 32.70 16.69
C ILE A 81 -3.99 33.84 17.06
N GLY A 82 -2.83 33.95 16.41
CA GLY A 82 -1.90 35.04 16.64
C GLY A 82 -2.50 36.43 16.39
N SER A 83 -3.39 36.57 15.40
CA SER A 83 -4.11 37.82 15.16
C SER A 83 -5.18 38.11 16.22
N VAL A 84 -5.89 37.08 16.69
CA VAL A 84 -6.89 37.21 17.76
C VAL A 84 -6.22 37.63 19.05
N GLU A 85 -5.15 36.97 19.46
CA GLU A 85 -4.42 37.26 20.69
C GLU A 85 -3.70 38.61 20.63
N GLY A 86 -2.96 38.86 19.56
CA GLY A 86 -2.07 40.03 19.46
C GLY A 86 -2.78 41.34 19.20
N ARG A 87 -3.91 41.32 18.47
CA ARG A 87 -4.62 42.55 18.08
C ARG A 87 -6.03 42.62 18.64
N LEU A 88 -6.85 41.60 18.38
CA LEU A 88 -8.27 41.67 18.69
C LEU A 88 -8.51 41.71 20.21
N LEU A 89 -7.97 40.76 20.97
CA LEU A 89 -8.14 40.69 22.42
C LEU A 89 -7.51 41.90 23.12
N VAL A 90 -6.33 42.36 22.67
CA VAL A 90 -5.70 43.59 23.18
C VAL A 90 -6.60 44.81 22.96
N THR A 91 -7.22 44.94 21.80
CA THR A 91 -8.17 46.01 21.51
C THR A 91 -9.43 45.89 22.37
N LEU A 92 -10.01 44.70 22.47
CA LEU A 92 -11.24 44.47 23.23
C LEU A 92 -11.04 44.69 24.75
N ARG A 93 -9.85 44.39 25.30
CA ARG A 93 -9.52 44.69 26.71
C ARG A 93 -9.58 46.17 27.09
N ARG A 94 -9.55 47.09 26.11
CA ARG A 94 -9.67 48.54 26.33
C ARG A 94 -11.12 49.04 26.36
N PHE A 95 -12.07 48.22 25.92
CA PHE A 95 -13.48 48.62 25.84
C PHE A 95 -14.14 48.83 27.22
N PRO A 96 -13.84 48.01 28.26
CA PRO A 96 -14.37 48.23 29.60
C PRO A 96 -14.00 49.60 30.17
N GLU A 97 -12.79 50.09 29.88
CA GLU A 97 -12.33 51.44 30.27
C GLU A 97 -13.15 52.57 29.61
N LEU A 98 -13.77 52.28 28.45
CA LEU A 98 -14.64 53.19 27.70
C LEU A 98 -16.13 53.02 28.05
N GLY A 99 -16.45 52.22 29.08
CA GLY A 99 -17.82 51.96 29.51
C GLY A 99 -18.59 51.00 28.60
N VAL A 100 -17.89 50.22 27.75
CA VAL A 100 -18.50 49.25 26.82
C VAL A 100 -18.01 47.84 27.16
N GLY A 101 -18.94 46.90 27.38
CA GLY A 101 -18.61 45.50 27.72
C GLY A 101 -18.39 45.28 29.22
N THR A 102 -18.85 44.13 29.74
CA THR A 102 -18.87 43.83 31.19
C THR A 102 -18.07 42.60 31.60
N ASP A 103 -17.67 41.76 30.64
CA ASP A 103 -17.13 40.42 30.92
C ASP A 103 -15.67 40.29 30.47
N ASP A 104 -14.88 39.53 31.23
CA ASP A 104 -13.49 39.24 30.90
C ASP A 104 -13.42 38.26 29.72
N LEU A 105 -12.51 38.52 28.77
CA LEU A 105 -12.42 37.74 27.54
C LEU A 105 -11.36 36.64 27.69
N ASP A 106 -11.82 35.39 27.71
CA ASP A 106 -10.95 34.22 27.73
C ASP A 106 -10.07 34.16 26.48
N SER A 107 -8.81 33.75 26.67
CA SER A 107 -7.89 33.52 25.55
C SER A 107 -8.21 32.17 24.89
N PRO A 108 -8.19 32.08 23.56
CA PRO A 108 -8.42 30.82 22.87
C PRO A 108 -7.40 29.75 23.30
N ALA A 109 -7.84 28.49 23.41
CA ALA A 109 -6.98 27.38 23.81
C ALA A 109 -5.93 27.08 22.73
N GLU A 110 -4.69 26.81 23.16
CA GLU A 110 -3.57 26.48 22.29
C GLU A 110 -3.78 25.09 21.66
N LEU A 111 -3.61 24.98 20.33
CA LEU A 111 -3.63 23.70 19.62
C LEU A 111 -2.19 23.20 19.41
N GLU A 112 -1.69 22.39 20.34
CA GLU A 112 -0.32 21.80 20.31
C GLU A 112 -0.20 20.54 19.41
N THR A 113 -0.93 20.44 18.30
CA THR A 113 -0.85 19.23 17.44
C THR A 113 -0.34 19.54 16.04
N LEU A 114 0.97 19.34 15.85
CA LEU A 114 1.57 19.27 14.52
C LEU A 114 1.18 17.93 13.84
N PRO A 115 0.92 17.93 12.52
CA PRO A 115 0.75 16.70 11.76
C PRO A 115 1.98 15.80 11.93
N ARG A 116 1.79 14.53 12.31
CA ARG A 116 2.90 13.57 12.36
C ARG A 116 3.46 13.40 10.95
N THR A 117 4.77 13.63 10.79
CA THR A 117 5.48 13.33 9.54
C THR A 117 5.41 11.82 9.28
N PRO A 118 5.01 11.37 8.09
CA PRO A 118 5.11 9.96 7.74
C PRO A 118 6.60 9.58 7.71
N GLU A 119 7.03 8.71 8.62
CA GLU A 119 8.34 8.07 8.51
C GLU A 119 8.33 7.15 7.29
N VAL A 120 9.24 7.40 6.35
CA VAL A 120 9.51 6.45 5.27
C VAL A 120 10.30 5.32 5.92
N HIS A 121 9.63 4.19 6.18
CA HIS A 121 10.33 2.98 6.56
C HIS A 121 11.01 2.43 5.30
N GLU A 122 12.27 2.77 5.10
CA GLU A 122 13.13 2.11 4.13
C GLU A 122 13.22 0.64 4.57
N GLY A 123 12.51 -0.24 3.85
CA GLY A 123 12.63 -1.67 4.04
C GLY A 123 14.07 -2.12 3.79
N PRO A 124 14.54 -3.19 4.46
CA PRO A 124 15.94 -3.60 4.38
C PRO A 124 16.36 -3.83 2.94
N ASP A 125 17.42 -3.13 2.50
CA ASP A 125 18.08 -3.34 1.23
C ASP A 125 18.32 -4.85 1.02
N ALA A 126 17.75 -5.37 -0.07
CA ALA A 126 17.89 -6.75 -0.50
C ALA A 126 19.21 -6.99 -1.25
#